data_AF-A0A7W0PRE8-F1
#
_entry.id   AF-A0A7W0PRE8-F1
#
_cell.length_a   1.000
_cell.length_b   1.000
_cell.length_c   1.000
_cell.angle_alpha   90.00
_cell.angle_beta   90.00
_cell.angle_gamma   90.00
#
_symmetry.space_group_name_H-M   'P 1'
#
loop_
_entity.id
_entity.type
_entity.pdbx_description
1 polymer ?
#
loop_
_entity_poly.entity_id
_entity_poly.type
_entity_poly.pdbx_seq_one_letter_code
_entity_poly.pdbx_strand_id
1 'polypeptide(L)'
;MDQPLKSPRFAGPQNLLAAISWALLVTVMLGGYALLRLISMGDALTDHEEQFFRAGHGHAGVLAAVGILYSGYLGRTLLAARPQVLAWSVYLLGVLTMSGGMFTHMMVGEAGKGSWGTTMTAVGGVILAGAVLYLAWQLYRARDVAFAAPVRTETTIDA
;
A
#
# COMPACT_ATOMS: atom_id res chain seq x y z
N MET A 1 19.04 26.13 -26.46
CA MET A 1 18.82 26.55 -25.06
C MET A 1 18.13 25.37 -24.42
N ASP A 2 18.96 24.41 -24.01
CA ASP A 2 18.55 23.03 -23.84
C ASP A 2 18.13 22.86 -22.39
N GLN A 3 16.84 22.99 -22.14
CA GLN A 3 16.27 22.52 -20.89
C GLN A 3 16.43 21.00 -20.86
N PRO A 4 17.22 20.43 -19.94
CA PRO A 4 17.28 18.98 -19.83
C PRO A 4 15.90 18.49 -19.43
N LEU A 5 15.42 17.45 -20.13
CA LEU A 5 14.23 16.69 -19.77
C LEU A 5 14.35 16.21 -18.32
N LYS A 6 13.88 17.01 -17.37
CA LYS A 6 13.37 16.45 -16.13
C LYS A 6 12.09 15.75 -16.55
N SER A 7 12.21 14.47 -16.86
CA SER A 7 11.09 13.55 -16.74
C SER A 7 11.19 12.92 -15.37
N PRO A 8 10.69 13.54 -14.28
CA PRO A 8 10.66 12.81 -13.03
C PRO A 8 9.37 12.00 -13.15
N ARG A 9 9.51 10.70 -13.45
CA ARG A 9 8.42 9.73 -13.27
C ARG A 9 7.91 9.70 -11.80
N PHE A 10 8.49 10.51 -10.90
CA PHE A 10 8.06 10.84 -9.54
C PHE A 10 8.28 12.33 -9.19
N ALA A 11 7.59 13.26 -9.87
CA ALA A 11 7.77 14.71 -9.67
C ALA A 11 6.90 15.35 -8.57
N GLY A 12 6.18 14.56 -7.77
CA GLY A 12 5.19 15.05 -6.82
C GLY A 12 5.21 14.29 -5.48
N PRO A 13 4.07 14.19 -4.75
CA PRO A 13 4.03 13.56 -3.43
C PRO A 13 4.49 12.09 -3.41
N GLN A 14 4.54 11.42 -4.57
CA GLN A 14 4.82 9.99 -4.70
C GLN A 14 6.14 9.56 -4.06
N ASN A 15 7.21 10.38 -4.16
CA ASN A 15 8.49 10.05 -3.52
C ASN A 15 8.37 9.94 -2.01
N LEU A 16 7.66 10.87 -1.38
CA LEU A 16 7.44 10.86 0.06
C LEU A 16 6.58 9.67 0.47
N LEU A 17 5.49 9.42 -0.27
CA LEU A 17 4.59 8.29 -0.01
C LEU A 17 5.31 6.94 -0.17
N ALA A 18 6.15 6.81 -1.19
CA ALA A 18 7.01 5.65 -1.41
C ALA A 18 8.03 5.49 -0.28
N ALA A 19 8.71 6.58 0.13
CA ALA A 19 9.67 6.55 1.22
C ALA A 19 9.03 6.11 2.55
N ILE A 20 7.83 6.60 2.86
CA ILE A 20 7.07 6.15 4.03
C ILE A 20 6.71 4.67 3.90
N SER A 21 6.28 4.22 2.71
CA SER A 21 5.95 2.80 2.48
C SER A 21 7.17 1.88 2.66
N TRP A 22 8.36 2.32 2.21
CA TRP A 22 9.62 1.62 2.46
C TRP A 22 9.98 1.59 3.95
N ALA A 23 9.81 2.70 4.67
CA ALA A 23 10.04 2.73 6.11
C ALA A 23 9.07 1.78 6.86
N LEU A 24 7.80 1.72 6.47
CA LEU A 24 6.83 0.76 7.00
C LEU A 24 7.19 -0.69 6.66
N LEU A 25 7.78 -0.96 5.50
CA LEU A 25 8.23 -2.30 5.17
C LEU A 25 9.32 -2.79 6.14
N VAL A 26 10.23 -1.91 6.58
CA VAL A 26 11.23 -2.23 7.60
C VAL A 26 10.57 -2.62 8.93
N THR A 27 9.52 -1.92 9.35
CA THR A 27 8.81 -2.28 10.60
C THR A 27 8.17 -3.65 10.51
N VAL A 28 7.65 -4.03 9.33
CA VAL A 28 7.13 -5.38 9.09
C VAL A 28 8.25 -6.42 9.15
N MET A 29 9.42 -6.17 8.56
CA MET A 29 10.56 -7.08 8.64
C MET A 29 10.98 -7.35 10.09
N LEU A 30 11.01 -6.31 10.92
CA LEU A 30 11.26 -6.44 12.36
C LEU A 30 10.17 -7.29 13.04
N GLY A 31 8.90 -7.12 12.66
CA GLY A 31 7.80 -7.96 13.13
C GLY A 31 7.97 -9.44 12.74
N GLY A 32 8.47 -9.72 11.54
CA GLY A 32 8.76 -11.09 11.09
C GLY A 32 9.89 -11.74 11.90
N TYR A 33 10.94 -10.98 12.21
CA TYR A 33 11.98 -11.43 13.12
C TYR A 33 11.45 -11.71 14.53
N ALA A 34 10.59 -10.84 15.06
CA ALA A 34 9.95 -11.04 16.37
C ALA A 34 9.09 -12.32 16.39
N LEU A 35 8.30 -12.56 15.35
CA LEU A 35 7.50 -13.78 15.19
C LEU A 35 8.38 -15.04 15.17
N LEU A 36 9.42 -15.05 14.34
CA LEU A 36 10.36 -16.17 14.24
C LEU A 36 10.98 -16.47 15.60
N ARG A 37 11.38 -15.43 16.33
CA ARG A 37 11.97 -15.55 17.67
C ARG A 37 10.99 -16.16 18.68
N LEU A 38 9.73 -15.73 18.68
CA LEU A 38 8.70 -16.26 19.59
C LEU A 38 8.40 -17.73 19.31
N ILE A 39 8.21 -18.10 18.04
CA ILE A 39 7.98 -19.50 17.64
C ILE A 39 9.18 -20.38 18.01
N SER A 40 10.41 -19.88 17.83
CA SER A 40 11.63 -20.62 18.13
C SER A 40 11.85 -20.88 19.63
N MET A 41 11.20 -20.13 20.52
CA MET A 41 11.36 -20.30 21.97
C MET A 41 10.60 -21.52 22.51
N GLY A 42 9.61 -22.04 21.80
CA GLY A 42 8.70 -23.09 22.30
C GLY A 42 7.84 -22.55 23.44
N ASP A 43 6.51 -22.68 23.37
CA ASP A 43 5.56 -22.24 24.40
C ASP A 43 5.40 -20.72 24.61
N ALA A 44 5.94 -19.87 23.73
CA ALA A 44 5.77 -18.41 23.86
C ALA A 44 4.41 -17.89 23.34
N LEU A 45 3.73 -18.65 22.49
CA LEU A 45 2.45 -18.30 21.87
C LEU A 45 1.52 -19.51 21.91
N THR A 46 0.23 -19.28 22.16
CA THR A 46 -0.83 -20.26 21.90
C THR A 46 -1.06 -20.41 20.39
N ASP A 47 -1.69 -21.52 19.96
CA ASP A 47 -2.05 -21.74 18.55
C ASP A 47 -2.85 -20.57 17.95
N HIS A 48 -3.77 -20.00 18.74
CA HIS A 48 -4.57 -18.83 18.35
C HIS A 48 -3.69 -17.61 18.11
N GLU A 49 -2.80 -17.32 19.06
CA GLU A 49 -1.91 -16.17 18.95
C GLU A 49 -0.95 -16.32 17.78
N GLU A 50 -0.35 -17.50 17.60
CA GLU A 50 0.54 -17.76 16.46
C GLU A 50 -0.20 -17.58 15.12
N GLN A 51 -1.41 -18.15 15.00
CA GLN A 51 -2.21 -18.03 13.77
C GLN A 51 -2.49 -16.57 13.41
N PHE A 52 -2.95 -15.77 14.37
CA PHE A 52 -3.27 -14.37 14.11
C PHE A 52 -2.04 -13.47 13.99
N PHE A 53 -0.93 -13.80 14.65
CA PHE A 53 0.36 -13.14 14.41
C PHE A 53 0.81 -13.38 12.98
N ARG A 54 0.83 -14.63 12.52
CA ARG A 54 1.21 -15.01 11.15
C ARG A 54 0.32 -14.32 10.12
N ALA A 55 -1.01 -14.34 10.33
CA ALA A 55 -1.97 -13.69 9.44
C ALA A 55 -1.78 -12.17 9.38
N GLY A 56 -1.64 -11.53 10.55
CA GLY A 56 -1.43 -10.08 10.67
C GLY A 56 -0.11 -9.64 10.03
N HIS A 57 0.98 -10.36 10.29
CA HIS A 57 2.28 -10.10 9.69
C HIS A 57 2.27 -10.29 8.16
N GLY A 58 1.66 -11.39 7.68
CA GLY A 58 1.54 -11.67 6.24
C GLY A 58 0.77 -10.59 5.49
N HIS A 59 -0.39 -10.17 6.00
CA HIS A 59 -1.17 -9.09 5.40
C HIS A 59 -0.44 -7.74 5.47
N ALA A 60 0.14 -7.40 6.62
CA ALA A 60 0.92 -6.16 6.76
C ALA A 60 2.08 -6.11 5.75
N GLY A 61 2.79 -7.22 5.54
CA GLY A 61 3.91 -7.31 4.60
C GLY A 61 3.49 -7.12 3.15
N VAL A 62 2.49 -7.90 2.70
CA VAL A 62 1.99 -7.78 1.32
C VAL A 62 1.42 -6.38 1.07
N LEU A 63 0.63 -5.84 2.01
CA LEU A 63 0.02 -4.53 1.86
C LEU A 63 1.03 -3.38 1.96
N ALA A 64 2.11 -3.51 2.73
CA ALA A 64 3.20 -2.53 2.71
C ALA A 64 3.91 -2.52 1.34
N ALA A 65 4.20 -3.70 0.78
CA ALA A 65 4.79 -3.83 -0.56
C ALA A 65 3.86 -3.27 -1.65
N VAL A 66 2.56 -3.57 -1.58
CA VAL A 66 1.55 -2.98 -2.46
C VAL A 66 1.45 -1.46 -2.25
N GLY A 67 1.67 -0.94 -1.04
CA GLY A 67 1.72 0.50 -0.77
C GLY A 67 2.81 1.24 -1.55
N ILE A 68 3.98 0.61 -1.72
CA ILE A 68 5.05 1.11 -2.60
C ILE A 68 4.54 1.20 -4.04
N LEU A 69 3.92 0.11 -4.55
CA LEU A 69 3.34 0.10 -5.90
C LEU A 69 2.23 1.15 -6.07
N TYR A 70 1.31 1.23 -5.10
CA TYR A 70 0.18 2.15 -5.06
C TYR A 70 0.66 3.60 -5.18
N SER A 71 1.68 3.98 -4.40
CA SER A 71 2.29 5.32 -4.47
C SER A 71 2.86 5.64 -5.86
N GLY A 72 3.50 4.67 -6.51
CA GLY A 72 4.03 4.84 -7.87
C GLY A 72 2.93 4.90 -8.94
N TYR A 73 1.86 4.13 -8.79
CA TYR A 73 0.73 4.16 -9.72
C TYR A 73 -0.13 5.42 -9.60
N LEU A 74 -0.19 6.07 -8.44
CA LEU A 74 -0.82 7.39 -8.31
C LEU A 74 -0.21 8.44 -9.23
N GLY A 75 1.12 8.38 -9.46
CA GLY A 75 1.82 9.24 -10.42
C GLY A 75 1.44 9.00 -11.90
N ARG A 76 0.73 7.91 -12.20
CA ARG A 76 0.21 7.59 -13.55
C ARG A 76 -1.27 7.95 -13.72
N THR A 77 -1.87 8.59 -12.72
CA THR A 77 -3.27 9.04 -12.79
C THR A 77 -3.34 10.52 -13.18
N LEU A 78 -4.54 10.99 -13.53
CA LEU A 78 -4.82 12.42 -13.78
C LEU A 78 -5.05 13.22 -12.48
N LEU A 79 -4.78 12.62 -11.31
CA LEU A 79 -5.00 13.29 -10.02
C LEU A 79 -3.96 14.38 -9.77
N ALA A 80 -4.40 15.52 -9.24
CA ALA A 80 -3.49 16.49 -8.63
C ALA A 80 -2.86 15.95 -7.34
N ALA A 81 -1.83 16.62 -6.83
CA ALA A 81 -1.05 16.16 -5.67
C ALA A 81 -1.91 15.91 -4.40
N ARG A 82 -2.84 16.82 -4.05
CA ARG A 82 -3.67 16.69 -2.85
C ARG A 82 -4.55 15.42 -2.86
N PRO A 83 -5.35 15.14 -3.92
CA PRO A 83 -6.07 13.88 -4.04
C PRO A 83 -5.18 12.63 -4.02
N GLN A 84 -3.96 12.68 -4.56
CA GLN A 84 -3.03 11.55 -4.48
C GLN A 84 -2.65 11.24 -3.03
N VAL A 85 -2.32 12.27 -2.24
CA VAL A 85 -2.02 12.10 -0.82
C VAL A 85 -3.24 11.53 -0.09
N LEU A 86 -4.44 12.07 -0.31
CA LEU A 86 -5.66 11.57 0.31
C LEU A 86 -5.92 10.09 -0.04
N ALA A 87 -5.81 9.72 -1.32
CA ALA A 87 -6.02 8.35 -1.78
C ALA A 87 -5.01 7.38 -1.16
N TRP A 88 -3.75 7.79 -0.99
CA TRP A 88 -2.74 6.99 -0.31
C TRP A 88 -2.98 6.93 1.21
N SER A 89 -3.43 8.02 1.84
CA SER A 89 -3.77 8.02 3.27
C SER A 89 -4.94 7.10 3.59
N VAL A 90 -5.97 7.05 2.73
CA VAL A 90 -7.09 6.10 2.87
C VAL A 90 -6.60 4.67 2.69
N TYR A 91 -5.72 4.41 1.72
CA TYR A 91 -5.07 3.11 1.57
C TYR A 91 -4.33 2.72 2.86
N LEU A 92 -3.47 3.61 3.37
CA LEU A 92 -2.70 3.37 4.59
C LEU A 92 -3.61 3.11 5.81
N LEU A 93 -4.68 3.89 5.96
CA LEU A 93 -5.67 3.66 7.00
C LEU A 93 -6.25 2.24 6.91
N GLY A 94 -6.63 1.81 5.71
CA GLY A 94 -7.09 0.45 5.47
C GLY A 94 -6.06 -0.63 5.85
N VAL A 95 -4.78 -0.43 5.51
CA VAL A 95 -3.68 -1.35 5.89
C VAL A 95 -3.56 -1.48 7.41
N LEU A 96 -3.52 -0.33 8.10
CA LEU A 96 -3.38 -0.27 9.56
C LEU A 96 -4.60 -0.87 10.27
N THR A 97 -5.81 -0.54 9.81
CA THR A 97 -7.04 -1.08 10.40
C THR A 97 -7.19 -2.58 10.14
N MET A 98 -6.88 -3.06 8.92
CA MET A 98 -7.00 -4.48 8.59
C MET A 98 -6.01 -5.32 9.38
N SER A 99 -4.72 -4.97 9.33
CA SER A 99 -3.63 -5.72 9.96
C SER A 99 -3.65 -5.53 11.48
N GLY A 100 -3.89 -4.30 11.95
CA GLY A 100 -4.05 -4.00 13.37
C GLY A 100 -5.26 -4.70 13.98
N GLY A 101 -6.34 -4.91 13.23
CA GLY A 101 -7.47 -5.73 13.69
C GLY A 101 -7.08 -7.18 13.97
N MET A 102 -6.19 -7.77 13.16
CA MET A 102 -5.70 -9.15 13.37
C MET A 102 -4.83 -9.24 14.61
N PHE A 103 -3.90 -8.30 14.80
CA PHE A 103 -3.09 -8.22 16.03
C PHE A 103 -3.95 -7.90 17.26
N THR A 104 -5.00 -7.10 17.11
CA THR A 104 -5.94 -6.84 18.21
C THR A 104 -6.69 -8.12 18.57
N HIS A 105 -7.18 -8.87 17.58
CA HIS A 105 -7.87 -10.14 17.83
C HIS A 105 -6.93 -11.22 18.40
N MET A 106 -5.65 -11.18 18.04
CA MET A 106 -4.61 -11.99 18.68
C MET A 106 -4.51 -11.71 20.18
N MET A 107 -4.48 -10.43 20.58
CA MET A 107 -4.24 -10.02 21.98
C MET A 107 -5.45 -10.12 22.89
N VAL A 108 -6.67 -9.86 22.38
CA VAL A 108 -7.89 -9.78 23.21
C VAL A 108 -9.03 -10.65 22.71
N GLY A 109 -8.83 -11.39 21.62
CA GLY A 109 -9.84 -12.29 21.06
C GLY A 109 -9.73 -13.71 21.57
N GLU A 110 -10.71 -14.53 21.19
CA GLU A 110 -10.76 -15.96 21.50
C GLU A 110 -10.92 -16.77 20.21
N ALA A 111 -10.34 -17.97 20.19
CA ALA A 111 -10.43 -18.87 19.06
C ALA A 111 -11.90 -19.18 18.70
N GLY A 112 -12.22 -19.06 17.41
CA GLY A 112 -13.55 -19.36 16.87
C GLY A 112 -14.65 -18.35 17.20
N LYS A 113 -14.34 -17.24 17.89
CA LYS A 113 -15.30 -16.17 18.20
C LYS A 113 -14.95 -14.87 17.51
N GLY A 114 -15.96 -14.05 17.22
CA GLY A 114 -15.72 -12.68 16.79
C GLY A 114 -15.22 -11.81 17.95
N SER A 115 -14.40 -10.81 17.65
CA SER A 115 -14.05 -9.73 18.60
C SER A 115 -14.04 -8.37 17.91
N TRP A 116 -13.74 -7.31 18.66
CA TRP A 116 -13.52 -6.00 18.07
C TRP A 116 -12.44 -6.01 16.97
N GLY A 117 -11.39 -6.82 17.17
CA GLY A 117 -10.31 -7.00 16.19
C GLY A 117 -10.81 -7.58 14.87
N THR A 118 -11.72 -8.56 14.89
CA THR A 118 -12.30 -9.11 13.64
C THR A 118 -13.14 -8.09 12.91
N THR A 119 -13.88 -7.25 13.64
CA THR A 119 -14.67 -6.16 13.05
C THR A 119 -13.75 -5.12 12.42
N MET A 120 -12.68 -4.72 13.11
CA MET A 120 -11.66 -3.85 12.54
C MET A 120 -11.05 -4.44 11.28
N THR A 121 -10.68 -5.73 11.30
CA THR A 121 -10.13 -6.40 10.12
C THR A 121 -11.07 -6.33 8.93
N ALA A 122 -12.36 -6.60 9.13
CA ALA A 122 -13.37 -6.52 8.09
C ALA A 122 -13.53 -5.07 7.55
N VAL A 123 -13.62 -4.08 8.43
CA VAL A 123 -13.72 -2.66 8.05
C VAL A 123 -12.48 -2.22 7.26
N GLY A 124 -11.29 -2.57 7.73
CA GLY A 124 -10.03 -2.29 7.03
C GLY A 124 -10.01 -2.92 5.64
N GLY A 125 -10.50 -4.15 5.50
CA GLY A 125 -10.66 -4.83 4.21
C GLY A 125 -11.57 -4.06 3.24
N VAL A 126 -12.71 -3.55 3.71
CA VAL A 126 -13.62 -2.71 2.91
C VAL A 126 -12.96 -1.41 2.47
N ILE A 127 -12.24 -0.73 3.39
CA ILE A 127 -11.51 0.51 3.08
C ILE A 127 -10.44 0.24 2.01
N LEU A 128 -9.67 -0.85 2.16
CA LEU A 128 -8.64 -1.26 1.19
C LEU A 128 -9.24 -1.57 -0.18
N ALA A 129 -10.32 -2.34 -0.22
CA ALA A 129 -11.02 -2.63 -1.46
C ALA A 129 -11.46 -1.33 -2.16
N GLY A 130 -12.05 -0.39 -1.41
CA GLY A 130 -12.42 0.93 -1.93
C GLY A 130 -11.23 1.72 -2.48
N ALA A 131 -10.10 1.75 -1.76
CA ALA A 131 -8.90 2.46 -2.19
C ALA A 131 -8.28 1.85 -3.47
N VAL A 132 -8.18 0.53 -3.55
CA VAL A 132 -7.65 -0.16 -4.73
C VAL A 132 -8.55 0.02 -5.94
N LEU A 133 -9.88 -0.13 -5.77
CA LEU A 133 -10.85 0.11 -6.84
C LEU A 133 -10.81 1.58 -7.31
N TYR A 134 -10.66 2.53 -6.39
CA TYR A 134 -10.51 3.94 -6.73
C TYR A 134 -9.25 4.19 -7.55
N LEU A 135 -8.09 3.63 -7.17
CA LEU A 135 -6.87 3.73 -7.97
C LEU A 135 -7.06 3.11 -9.36
N ALA A 136 -7.66 1.92 -9.46
CA ALA A 136 -7.94 1.25 -10.72
C ALA A 136 -8.82 2.12 -11.63
N TRP A 137 -9.87 2.72 -11.08
CA TRP A 137 -10.74 3.65 -11.80
C TRP A 137 -9.97 4.88 -12.32
N GLN A 138 -9.09 5.45 -11.51
CA GLN A 138 -8.30 6.61 -11.90
C GLN A 138 -7.25 6.29 -12.97
N LEU A 139 -6.68 5.08 -12.94
CA LEU A 139 -5.82 4.57 -14.02
C LEU A 139 -6.61 4.34 -15.31
N TYR A 140 -7.81 3.76 -15.21
CA TYR A 140 -8.71 3.58 -16.35
C TYR A 140 -9.02 4.92 -17.03
N ARG A 141 -9.35 5.96 -16.26
CA ARG A 141 -9.60 7.32 -16.79
C ARG A 141 -8.37 7.96 -17.44
N ALA A 142 -7.17 7.60 -17.01
CA ALA A 142 -5.93 8.14 -17.55
C ALA A 142 -5.50 7.48 -18.87
N ARG A 143 -6.06 6.30 -19.21
CA ARG A 143 -5.67 5.52 -20.39
C ARG A 143 -5.83 6.32 -21.69
N ASP A 144 -6.91 7.07 -21.81
CA ASP A 144 -7.31 7.72 -23.07
C ASP A 144 -6.44 8.94 -23.38
N VAL A 145 -5.81 9.53 -22.36
CA VAL A 145 -4.90 10.68 -22.51
C VAL A 145 -3.52 10.24 -23.01
N ALA A 146 -3.07 9.02 -22.66
CA ALA A 146 -1.78 8.49 -23.08
C ALA A 146 -1.72 8.12 -24.58
N PHE A 147 -2.86 7.71 -25.17
CA PHE A 147 -2.95 7.37 -26.60
C PHE A 147 -3.18 8.58 -27.51
N ALA A 148 -3.57 9.73 -26.96
CA ALA A 148 -3.85 10.95 -27.73
C ALA A 148 -2.62 11.85 -27.97
N ALA A 149 -1.44 11.51 -27.45
CA ALA A 149 -0.24 12.30 -27.68
C ALA A 149 0.19 12.18 -29.16
N PRO A 150 0.23 13.29 -29.93
CA PRO A 150 0.60 13.22 -31.33
C PRO A 150 2.04 12.73 -31.47
N VAL A 151 2.25 11.73 -32.32
CA VAL A 151 3.59 11.33 -32.80
C VAL A 151 4.20 12.60 -33.40
N ARG A 152 5.20 13.15 -32.72
CA ARG A 152 5.95 14.30 -33.22
C ARG A 152 6.77 13.80 -34.40
N THR A 153 6.22 13.90 -35.62
CA THR A 153 7.00 13.76 -36.85
C THR A 153 7.98 14.92 -36.89
N GLU A 154 9.21 14.68 -36.45
CA GLU A 154 10.34 15.58 -36.72
C GLU A 154 10.46 15.68 -38.24
N THR A 155 9.92 16.78 -38.77
CA THR A 155 10.01 17.10 -40.19
C THR A 155 11.19 18.05 -40.34
N THR A 156 12.13 17.61 -41.18
CA THR A 156 13.13 18.38 -41.94
C THR A 156 14.24 19.10 -41.17
N ILE A 157 15.40 18.43 -41.17
CA ILE A 157 16.71 19.03 -41.36
C ILE A 157 16.69 19.73 -42.73
N ASP A 158 16.67 21.06 -42.75
CA ASP A 158 17.09 21.83 -43.92
C ASP A 158 18.56 22.22 -43.74
N ALA A 159 19.34 21.84 -44.75
CA ALA A 159 20.77 22.07 -44.92
C ALA A 159 21.07 23.44 -45.55
#